data_AF-A0AAW8JLB8-F1
#
_entry.id   AF-A0AAW8JLB8-F1
#
_cell.length_a   1.000
_cell.length_b   1.000
_cell.length_c   1.000
_cell.angle_alpha   90.00
_cell.angle_beta   90.00
_cell.angle_gamma   90.00
#
_symmetry.space_group_name_H-M   'P 1'
#
loop_
_entity.id
_entity.type
_entity.pdbx_description
1 polymer ?
#
loop_
_entity_poly.entity_id
_entity_poly.type
_entity_poly.pdbx_seq_one_letter_code
_entity_poly.pdbx_strand_id
1 'polypeptide(L)'
;MAYKRINRVKNKFVISLILCLVVGIGIYSIWSYKMNYEMIMRYTDLDENAPDFPFGQKKVDARYWILEKNFSKIDDFRIYNPKIIKLDIDENLKTCITDLIKKKSSVYPALFEKIKKNKIFINFESEISTIYLFSIFDEKTNMPNKDYFLVNFDNYEITVSRQNLNSKKEIYCSDLDKIDQYIISNPELFKKLKSINPRFPEYLNR
;
A
#
# COMPACT_ATOMS: atom_id res chain seq x y z
N MET A 1 21.33 -22.42 60.83
CA MET A 1 20.19 -21.76 60.14
C MET A 1 20.59 -20.84 58.97
N ALA A 2 21.85 -20.43 58.80
CA ALA A 2 22.28 -19.52 57.73
C ALA A 2 22.14 -20.09 56.29
N TYR A 3 22.40 -21.39 56.11
CA TYR A 3 22.37 -22.06 54.80
C TYR A 3 20.98 -22.01 54.11
N LYS A 4 19.90 -22.14 54.90
CA LYS A 4 18.51 -22.11 54.41
C LYS A 4 18.08 -20.71 53.94
N ARG A 5 18.70 -19.64 54.47
CA ARG A 5 18.42 -18.24 54.12
C ARG A 5 19.08 -17.86 52.79
N ILE A 6 20.32 -18.31 52.57
CA ILE A 6 21.08 -18.08 51.31
C ILE A 6 20.39 -18.77 50.12
N ASN A 7 19.95 -20.03 50.27
CA ASN A 7 19.19 -20.73 49.23
C ASN A 7 17.85 -20.07 48.91
N ARG A 8 17.15 -19.51 49.91
CA ARG A 8 15.86 -18.84 49.71
C ARG A 8 16.02 -17.50 48.97
N VAL A 9 17.12 -16.76 49.19
CA VAL A 9 17.43 -15.51 48.45
C VAL A 9 17.89 -15.82 47.02
N LYS A 10 18.75 -16.83 46.82
CA LYS A 10 19.16 -17.29 45.47
C LYS A 10 17.95 -17.74 44.63
N ASN A 11 17.01 -18.49 45.22
CA ASN A 11 15.79 -18.89 44.51
C ASN A 11 14.90 -17.70 44.14
N LYS A 12 14.77 -16.69 45.02
CA LYS A 12 14.01 -15.47 44.68
C LYS A 12 14.64 -14.68 43.54
N PHE A 13 15.98 -14.57 43.52
CA PHE A 13 16.70 -13.93 42.43
C PHE A 13 16.53 -14.68 41.09
N VAL A 14 16.67 -16.01 41.11
CA VAL A 14 16.45 -16.85 39.91
C VAL A 14 15.01 -16.75 39.41
N ILE A 15 14.02 -16.82 40.30
CA ILE A 15 12.59 -16.65 39.95
C ILE A 15 12.35 -15.27 39.34
N SER A 16 12.92 -14.22 39.92
CA SER A 16 12.81 -12.85 39.38
C SER A 16 13.40 -12.75 37.97
N LEU A 17 14.56 -13.37 37.74
CA LEU A 17 15.23 -13.35 36.44
C LEU A 17 14.41 -14.11 35.36
N ILE A 18 13.85 -15.26 35.72
CA ILE A 18 12.93 -16.01 34.85
C ILE A 18 11.69 -15.17 34.53
N LEU A 19 11.10 -14.50 35.52
CA LEU A 19 9.94 -13.64 35.32
C LEU A 19 10.25 -12.49 34.35
N CYS A 20 11.40 -11.82 34.52
CA CYS A 20 11.84 -10.76 33.59
C CYS A 20 12.03 -11.27 32.16
N LEU A 21 12.60 -12.47 31.98
CA LEU A 21 12.75 -13.07 30.65
C LEU A 21 11.39 -13.37 30.01
N VAL A 22 10.45 -13.96 30.75
CA VAL A 22 9.10 -14.25 30.24
C VAL A 22 8.38 -12.96 29.83
N VAL A 23 8.46 -11.91 30.66
CA VAL A 23 7.89 -10.60 30.34
C VAL A 23 8.55 -9.99 29.10
N GLY A 24 9.88 -10.06 29.00
CA GLY A 24 10.64 -9.56 27.85
C GLY A 24 10.25 -10.27 26.55
N ILE A 25 10.13 -11.59 26.56
CA ILE A 25 9.67 -12.39 25.41
C ILE A 25 8.22 -12.01 25.05
N GLY A 26 7.34 -11.84 26.04
CA GLY A 26 5.96 -11.42 25.82
C GLY A 26 5.86 -10.06 25.14
N ILE A 27 6.58 -9.06 25.65
CA ILE A 27 6.62 -7.71 25.06
C ILE A 27 7.17 -7.76 23.64
N TYR A 28 8.27 -8.48 23.42
CA TYR A 28 8.87 -8.64 22.10
C TYR A 28 7.90 -9.30 21.11
N SER A 29 7.18 -10.33 21.55
CA SER A 29 6.22 -11.05 20.72
C SER A 29 5.04 -10.15 20.31
N ILE A 30 4.50 -9.36 21.24
CA ILE A 30 3.45 -8.37 20.96
C ILE A 30 3.96 -7.29 20.01
N TRP A 31 5.17 -6.79 20.24
CA TRP A 31 5.75 -5.74 19.40
C TRP A 31 6.04 -6.24 17.98
N SER A 32 6.63 -7.43 17.85
CA SER A 32 6.87 -8.08 16.57
C SER A 32 5.56 -8.34 15.83
N TYR A 33 4.52 -8.77 16.54
CA TYR A 33 3.20 -8.95 15.95
C TYR A 33 2.66 -7.64 15.36
N LYS A 34 2.71 -6.54 16.13
CA LYS A 34 2.24 -5.23 15.67
C LYS A 34 3.03 -4.74 14.46
N MET A 35 4.35 -4.85 14.51
CA MET A 35 5.21 -4.38 13.44
C MET A 35 4.98 -5.15 12.14
N ASN A 36 4.79 -6.48 12.22
CA ASN A 36 4.80 -7.34 11.04
C ASN A 36 3.42 -7.71 10.51
N TYR A 37 2.38 -7.77 11.34
CA TYR A 37 1.09 -8.34 10.95
C TYR A 37 -0.13 -7.46 11.22
N GLU A 38 -0.01 -6.44 12.06
CA GLU A 38 -1.11 -5.48 12.26
C GLU A 38 -1.10 -4.43 11.15
N MET A 39 -2.24 -4.26 10.48
CA MET A 39 -2.48 -3.20 9.50
C MET A 39 -3.51 -2.22 10.06
N ILE A 40 -3.47 -0.97 9.60
CA ILE A 40 -4.42 0.09 9.90
C ILE A 40 -5.22 0.35 8.64
N MET A 41 -6.53 0.33 8.80
CA MET A 41 -7.49 0.58 7.73
C MET A 41 -8.34 1.79 8.10
N ARG A 42 -8.47 2.73 7.15
CA ARG A 42 -9.31 3.92 7.30
C ARG A 42 -10.73 3.60 6.83
N TYR A 43 -11.72 4.13 7.51
CA TYR A 43 -13.12 4.05 7.11
C TYR A 43 -13.79 5.41 7.31
N THR A 44 -14.87 5.63 6.57
CA THR A 44 -15.72 6.79 6.77
C THR A 44 -16.89 6.36 7.66
N ASP A 45 -17.12 7.09 8.75
CA ASP A 45 -18.32 6.90 9.56
C ASP A 45 -19.41 7.85 9.07
N LEU A 46 -20.64 7.34 8.99
CA LEU A 46 -21.80 8.10 8.56
C LEU A 46 -22.64 8.58 9.76
N ASP A 47 -22.40 8.07 10.96
CA ASP A 47 -23.06 8.52 12.18
C ASP A 47 -22.34 9.75 12.73
N GLU A 48 -22.96 10.92 12.63
CA GLU A 48 -22.43 12.19 13.15
C GLU A 48 -22.15 12.17 14.67
N ASN A 49 -22.76 11.22 15.39
CA ASN A 49 -22.59 11.08 16.84
C ASN A 49 -21.48 10.09 17.22
N ALA A 50 -20.92 9.36 16.24
CA ALA A 50 -19.82 8.44 16.51
C ALA A 50 -18.55 9.22 16.89
N PRO A 51 -17.74 8.71 17.83
CA PRO A 51 -16.50 9.37 18.25
C PRO A 51 -15.47 9.51 17.12
N ASP A 52 -15.58 8.65 16.11
CA ASP A 52 -14.68 8.61 14.95
C ASP A 52 -15.27 9.32 13.72
N PHE A 53 -16.34 10.09 13.86
CA PHE A 53 -16.93 10.84 12.75
C PHE A 53 -16.05 12.03 12.34
N PRO A 54 -15.84 12.29 11.03
CA PRO A 54 -16.31 11.51 9.88
C PRO A 54 -15.31 10.42 9.43
N PHE A 55 -14.10 10.37 10.01
CA PHE A 55 -13.04 9.47 9.59
C PHE A 55 -12.45 8.68 10.76
N GLY A 56 -12.59 7.36 10.70
CA GLY A 56 -12.08 6.43 11.69
C GLY A 56 -10.91 5.58 11.21
N GLN A 57 -10.27 4.90 12.16
CA GLN A 57 -9.21 3.93 11.89
C GLN A 57 -9.46 2.65 12.69
N LYS A 58 -9.35 1.50 12.02
CA LYS A 58 -9.43 0.20 12.67
C LYS A 58 -8.21 -0.64 12.37
N LYS A 59 -7.85 -1.49 13.33
CA LYS A 59 -6.74 -2.44 13.20
C LYS A 59 -7.23 -3.71 12.55
N VAL A 60 -6.46 -4.24 11.61
CA VAL A 60 -6.75 -5.46 10.86
C VAL A 60 -5.58 -6.42 11.03
N ASP A 61 -5.87 -7.67 11.34
CA ASP A 61 -4.89 -8.74 11.36
C ASP A 61 -4.61 -9.21 9.93
N ALA A 62 -3.38 -8.97 9.45
CA ALA A 62 -2.93 -9.33 8.12
C ALA A 62 -2.08 -10.62 8.09
N ARG A 63 -2.02 -11.41 9.19
CA ARG A 63 -1.25 -12.67 9.23
C ARG A 63 -1.56 -13.59 8.06
N TYR A 64 -2.84 -13.77 7.72
CA TYR A 64 -3.24 -14.62 6.59
C TYR A 64 -2.61 -14.14 5.27
N TRP A 65 -2.65 -12.84 5.00
CA TRP A 65 -2.10 -12.29 3.76
C TRP A 65 -0.57 -12.38 3.73
N ILE A 66 0.08 -12.12 4.86
CA ILE A 66 1.54 -12.06 4.95
C ILE A 66 2.15 -13.46 4.99
N LEU A 67 1.62 -14.35 5.84
CA LEU A 67 2.17 -15.69 6.05
C LEU A 67 1.68 -16.69 4.99
N GLU A 68 0.38 -16.69 4.67
CA GLU A 68 -0.20 -17.71 3.78
C GLU A 68 -0.21 -17.28 2.31
N LYS A 69 -0.35 -15.97 2.03
CA LYS A 69 -0.36 -15.44 0.66
C LYS A 69 0.97 -14.82 0.23
N ASN A 70 1.97 -14.80 1.12
CA ASN A 70 3.30 -14.23 0.89
C ASN A 70 3.26 -12.74 0.52
N PHE A 71 2.32 -11.99 1.09
CA PHE A 71 2.31 -10.54 0.90
C PHE A 71 3.39 -9.91 1.78
N SER A 72 3.90 -8.75 1.38
CA SER A 72 4.90 -8.01 2.14
C SER A 72 4.31 -6.71 2.68
N LYS A 73 4.39 -6.49 3.99
CA LYS A 73 3.98 -5.21 4.59
C LYS A 73 4.95 -4.10 4.17
N ILE A 74 4.42 -3.00 3.64
CA ILE A 74 5.20 -1.81 3.28
C ILE A 74 5.25 -0.89 4.49
N ASP A 75 4.06 -0.56 5.02
CA ASP A 75 3.84 0.19 6.25
C ASP A 75 2.49 -0.23 6.86
N ASP A 76 2.00 0.53 7.84
CA ASP A 76 0.75 0.19 8.52
C ASP A 76 -0.48 0.25 7.61
N PHE A 77 -0.47 0.97 6.49
CA PHE A 77 -1.64 1.15 5.62
C PHE A 77 -1.54 0.36 4.31
N ARG A 78 -0.32 0.03 3.88
CA ARG A 78 -0.02 -0.49 2.54
C ARG A 78 0.64 -1.86 2.60
N ILE A 79 0.17 -2.75 1.73
CA ILE A 79 0.69 -4.11 1.58
C ILE A 79 1.02 -4.41 0.12
N TYR A 80 2.09 -5.14 -0.12
CA TYR A 80 2.55 -5.53 -1.46
C TYR A 80 2.15 -6.97 -1.76
N ASN A 81 1.40 -7.19 -2.83
CA ASN A 81 1.13 -8.51 -3.38
C ASN A 81 2.12 -8.85 -4.52
N PRO A 82 3.07 -9.79 -4.34
CA PRO A 82 4.01 -10.17 -5.39
C PRO A 82 3.36 -10.96 -6.55
N LYS A 83 2.15 -11.50 -6.36
CA LYS A 83 1.42 -12.31 -7.35
C LYS A 83 0.22 -11.56 -7.93
N ILE A 84 0.29 -10.24 -7.97
CA ILE A 84 -0.82 -9.41 -8.46
C ILE A 84 -1.12 -9.67 -9.94
N ILE A 85 -2.40 -9.66 -10.29
CA ILE A 85 -2.83 -9.64 -11.68
C ILE A 85 -2.52 -8.25 -12.24
N LYS A 86 -1.72 -8.20 -13.32
CA LYS A 86 -1.35 -6.97 -14.01
C LYS A 86 -2.60 -6.14 -14.35
N LEU A 87 -2.41 -4.83 -14.45
CA LEU A 87 -3.46 -3.95 -14.93
C LEU A 87 -3.54 -4.09 -16.46
N ASP A 88 -4.68 -4.57 -16.94
CA ASP A 88 -4.94 -4.72 -18.37
C ASP A 88 -5.13 -3.33 -19.00
N ILE A 89 -4.51 -3.10 -20.18
CA ILE A 89 -4.68 -1.85 -20.93
C ILE A 89 -5.95 -1.97 -21.78
N ASP A 90 -7.10 -1.82 -21.11
CA ASP A 90 -8.42 -1.91 -21.72
C ASP A 90 -9.02 -0.53 -22.06
N GLU A 91 -10.22 -0.53 -22.64
CA GLU A 91 -10.94 0.70 -22.97
C GLU A 91 -11.33 1.52 -21.72
N ASN A 92 -11.55 0.85 -20.58
CA ASN A 92 -11.87 1.52 -19.32
C ASN A 92 -10.67 2.36 -18.84
N LEU A 93 -9.47 1.78 -18.85
CA LEU A 93 -8.25 2.50 -18.50
C LEU A 93 -8.00 3.68 -19.45
N LYS A 94 -8.15 3.46 -20.77
CA LYS A 94 -7.99 4.53 -21.77
C LYS A 94 -8.96 5.69 -21.55
N THR A 95 -10.22 5.38 -21.28
CA THR A 95 -11.25 6.38 -20.98
C THR A 95 -10.91 7.14 -19.71
N CYS A 96 -10.53 6.42 -18.65
CA CYS A 96 -10.13 6.98 -17.37
C CYS A 96 -8.94 7.96 -17.49
N ILE A 97 -7.90 7.58 -18.23
CA ILE A 97 -6.74 8.44 -18.51
C ILE A 97 -7.18 9.68 -19.31
N THR A 98 -7.97 9.48 -20.37
CA THR A 98 -8.46 10.56 -21.23
C THR A 98 -9.25 11.60 -20.43
N ASP A 99 -10.12 11.15 -19.54
CA ASP A 99 -10.94 12.01 -18.70
C ASP A 99 -10.12 12.75 -17.66
N LEU A 100 -9.10 12.11 -17.07
CA LEU A 100 -8.16 12.79 -16.17
C LEU A 100 -7.40 13.91 -16.90
N ILE A 101 -6.93 13.65 -18.13
CA ILE A 101 -6.19 14.65 -18.91
C ILE A 101 -7.10 15.82 -19.32
N LYS A 102 -8.35 15.55 -19.74
CA LYS A 102 -9.35 16.60 -19.97
C LYS A 102 -9.53 17.48 -18.72
N LYS A 103 -9.65 16.85 -17.54
CA LYS A 103 -9.81 17.54 -16.26
C LYS A 103 -8.60 18.39 -15.89
N LYS A 104 -7.40 18.00 -16.33
CA LYS A 104 -6.12 18.69 -16.12
C LYS A 104 -5.67 19.51 -17.33
N SER A 105 -6.57 19.79 -18.29
CA SER A 105 -6.25 20.52 -19.53
C SER A 105 -5.67 21.91 -19.30
N SER A 106 -6.05 22.59 -18.21
CA SER A 106 -5.47 23.88 -17.83
C SER A 106 -4.02 23.78 -17.35
N VAL A 107 -3.64 22.66 -16.75
CA VAL A 107 -2.29 22.40 -16.22
C VAL A 107 -1.38 21.84 -17.31
N TYR A 108 -1.91 20.95 -18.15
CA TYR A 108 -1.16 20.29 -19.24
C TYR A 108 -1.82 20.53 -20.61
N PRO A 109 -1.86 21.79 -21.11
CA PRO A 109 -2.56 22.13 -22.34
C PRO A 109 -1.97 21.46 -23.59
N ALA A 110 -0.64 21.32 -23.66
CA ALA A 110 0.05 20.67 -24.77
C ALA A 110 -0.30 19.18 -24.89
N LEU A 111 -0.37 18.48 -23.74
CA LEU A 111 -0.76 17.07 -23.68
C LEU A 111 -2.23 16.91 -24.13
N PHE A 112 -3.11 17.79 -23.65
CA PHE A 112 -4.52 17.79 -24.03
C PHE A 112 -4.73 17.98 -25.53
N GLU A 113 -4.05 18.97 -26.14
CA GLU A 113 -4.13 19.20 -27.60
C GLU A 113 -3.57 18.03 -28.41
N LYS A 114 -2.51 17.36 -27.94
CA LYS A 114 -1.97 16.14 -28.57
C LYS A 114 -3.02 15.03 -28.65
N ILE A 115 -3.73 14.78 -27.54
CA ILE A 115 -4.79 13.76 -27.46
C ILE A 115 -6.00 14.13 -28.32
N LYS A 116 -6.40 15.40 -28.31
CA LYS A 116 -7.50 15.91 -29.14
C LYS A 116 -7.21 15.75 -30.64
N LYS A 117 -5.98 16.02 -31.07
CA LYS A 117 -5.55 15.90 -32.47
C LYS A 117 -5.47 14.44 -32.94
N ASN A 118 -5.00 13.54 -32.10
CA ASN A 118 -4.81 12.12 -32.43
C ASN A 118 -6.10 11.28 -32.31
N LYS A 119 -7.22 11.92 -31.96
CA LYS A 119 -8.59 11.40 -31.78
C LYS A 119 -8.79 10.22 -30.84
N ILE A 120 -7.86 9.30 -30.61
CA ILE A 120 -8.03 8.20 -29.67
C ILE A 120 -6.64 7.74 -29.17
N PHE A 121 -6.57 7.38 -27.89
CA PHE A 121 -5.45 6.70 -27.20
C PHE A 121 -4.96 5.39 -27.86
N ILE A 122 -5.52 4.98 -29.02
CA ILE A 122 -5.21 3.73 -29.73
C ILE A 122 -3.73 3.60 -30.05
N ASN A 123 -3.01 4.70 -30.32
CA ASN A 123 -1.60 4.62 -30.70
C ASN A 123 -0.62 4.50 -29.52
N PHE A 124 -1.05 4.63 -28.27
CA PHE A 124 -0.16 4.55 -27.11
C PHE A 124 0.03 3.13 -26.56
N GLU A 125 -0.64 2.11 -27.12
CA GLU A 125 -0.58 0.74 -26.59
C GLU A 125 0.84 0.18 -26.46
N SER A 126 1.77 0.60 -27.33
CA SER A 126 3.17 0.17 -27.29
C SER A 126 4.04 0.95 -26.30
N GLU A 127 3.57 2.09 -25.78
CA GLU A 127 4.32 3.00 -24.90
C GLU A 127 3.78 3.04 -23.47
N ILE A 128 2.60 2.46 -23.21
CA ILE A 128 2.01 2.42 -21.86
C ILE A 128 2.66 1.29 -21.05
N SER A 129 3.38 1.66 -19.99
CA SER A 129 3.87 0.70 -19.01
C SER A 129 3.11 0.80 -17.71
N THR A 130 2.75 -0.35 -17.12
CA THR A 130 2.06 -0.41 -15.82
C THR A 130 2.96 -1.04 -14.77
N ILE A 131 3.00 -0.43 -13.59
CA ILE A 131 3.79 -0.87 -12.45
C ILE A 131 2.86 -1.00 -11.26
N TYR A 132 2.81 -2.18 -10.65
CA TYR A 132 2.06 -2.34 -9.41
C TYR A 132 2.84 -1.74 -8.24
N LEU A 133 2.15 -0.93 -7.44
CA LEU A 133 2.72 -0.27 -6.27
C LEU A 133 2.37 -1.04 -5.00
N PHE A 134 1.08 -1.12 -4.64
CA PHE A 134 0.61 -1.71 -3.39
C PHE A 134 -0.89 -1.91 -3.43
N SER A 135 -1.43 -2.55 -2.41
CA SER A 135 -2.87 -2.60 -2.11
C SER A 135 -3.13 -2.04 -0.72
N ILE A 136 -4.34 -1.54 -0.51
CA ILE A 136 -4.85 -1.17 0.82
C ILE A 136 -6.03 -2.06 1.19
N PHE A 137 -6.25 -2.19 2.50
CA PHE A 137 -7.38 -2.93 3.05
C PHE A 137 -8.68 -2.14 2.87
N ASP A 138 -9.76 -2.87 2.59
CA ASP A 138 -11.09 -2.30 2.41
C ASP A 138 -11.99 -2.50 3.61
N GLU A 139 -12.80 -1.48 3.85
CA GLU A 139 -13.63 -1.36 5.05
C GLU A 139 -14.68 -2.46 5.20
N LYS A 140 -15.21 -2.96 4.09
CA LYS A 140 -16.31 -3.92 4.06
C LYS A 140 -15.78 -5.35 4.12
N THR A 141 -14.68 -5.60 3.42
CA THR A 141 -14.16 -6.96 3.22
C THR A 141 -13.03 -7.32 4.18
N ASN A 142 -12.34 -6.34 4.77
CA ASN A 142 -11.06 -6.53 5.48
C ASN A 142 -10.02 -7.28 4.62
N MET A 143 -10.13 -7.16 3.30
CA MET A 143 -9.19 -7.74 2.33
C MET A 143 -8.42 -6.61 1.64
N PRO A 144 -7.17 -6.86 1.21
CA PRO A 144 -6.43 -5.96 0.35
C PRO A 144 -7.01 -6.00 -1.07
N ASN A 145 -8.12 -5.30 -1.30
CA ASN A 145 -8.90 -5.38 -2.56
C ASN A 145 -8.76 -4.13 -3.45
N LYS A 146 -8.12 -3.07 -2.93
CA LYS A 146 -7.93 -1.81 -3.63
C LYS A 146 -6.45 -1.70 -3.98
N ASP A 147 -6.16 -2.03 -5.22
CA ASP A 147 -4.82 -2.05 -5.79
C ASP A 147 -4.46 -0.67 -6.34
N TYR A 148 -3.19 -0.31 -6.25
CA TYR A 148 -2.63 0.91 -6.79
C TYR A 148 -1.52 0.57 -7.80
N PHE A 149 -1.60 1.22 -8.95
CA PHE A 149 -0.66 1.09 -10.05
C PHE A 149 -0.15 2.46 -10.45
N LEU A 150 1.08 2.50 -10.91
CA LEU A 150 1.63 3.62 -11.66
C LEU A 150 1.55 3.28 -13.14
N VAL A 151 1.00 4.20 -13.93
CA VAL A 151 0.87 4.05 -15.37
C VAL A 151 1.65 5.17 -16.04
N ASN A 152 2.63 4.77 -16.86
CA ASN A 152 3.53 5.70 -17.51
C ASN A 152 3.23 5.72 -19.00
N PHE A 153 3.20 6.92 -19.58
CA PHE A 153 3.01 7.15 -21.01
C PHE A 153 3.55 8.53 -21.38
N ASP A 154 4.22 8.67 -22.53
CA ASP A 154 4.56 9.98 -23.11
C ASP A 154 5.26 10.98 -22.15
N ASN A 155 6.14 10.50 -21.27
CA ASN A 155 6.81 11.24 -20.18
C ASN A 155 5.92 11.72 -19.03
N TYR A 156 4.70 11.20 -18.93
CA TYR A 156 3.76 11.41 -17.84
C TYR A 156 3.52 10.13 -17.05
N GLU A 157 3.11 10.33 -15.80
CA GLU A 157 2.72 9.30 -14.86
C GLU A 157 1.34 9.61 -14.32
N ILE A 158 0.54 8.55 -14.16
CA ILE A 158 -0.78 8.59 -13.54
C ILE A 158 -0.82 7.50 -12.48
N THR A 159 -1.36 7.84 -11.31
CA THR A 159 -1.74 6.85 -10.32
C THR A 159 -3.10 6.28 -10.69
N VAL A 160 -3.17 4.96 -10.80
CA VAL A 160 -4.41 4.25 -11.11
C VAL A 160 -4.76 3.33 -9.95
N SER A 161 -5.92 3.53 -9.36
CA SER A 161 -6.48 2.60 -8.37
C SER A 161 -7.48 1.66 -9.03
N ARG A 162 -7.42 0.38 -8.67
CA ARG A 162 -8.35 -0.67 -9.11
C ARG A 162 -9.02 -1.26 -7.88
N GLN A 163 -10.34 -1.19 -7.82
CA GLN A 163 -11.12 -1.86 -6.78
C GLN A 163 -11.83 -3.08 -7.37
N ASN A 164 -11.64 -4.23 -6.73
CA ASN A 164 -12.31 -5.48 -7.12
C ASN A 164 -13.54 -5.70 -6.23
N LEU A 165 -14.73 -5.39 -6.75
CA LEU A 165 -16.02 -5.50 -6.05
C LEU A 165 -16.92 -6.52 -6.77
N ASN A 166 -17.22 -7.66 -6.15
CA ASN A 166 -18.22 -8.63 -6.64
C ASN A 166 -18.08 -8.98 -8.14
N SER A 167 -16.85 -9.28 -8.59
CA SER A 167 -16.50 -9.57 -10.01
C SER A 167 -16.52 -8.38 -10.97
N LYS A 168 -16.88 -7.18 -10.50
CA LYS A 168 -16.72 -5.93 -11.24
C LYS A 168 -15.39 -5.27 -10.88
N LYS A 169 -14.63 -4.88 -11.89
CA LYS A 169 -13.39 -4.10 -11.75
C LYS A 169 -13.75 -2.63 -11.94
N GLU A 170 -13.51 -1.81 -10.93
CA GLU A 170 -13.65 -0.35 -11.04
C GLU A 170 -12.26 0.28 -11.02
N ILE A 171 -12.01 1.18 -11.97
CA ILE A 171 -10.70 1.82 -12.16
C ILE A 171 -10.89 3.33 -11.98
N TYR A 172 -9.97 3.95 -11.24
CA TYR A 172 -9.93 5.39 -11.02
C TYR A 172 -8.53 5.92 -11.23
N CYS A 173 -8.41 6.99 -12.01
CA CYS A 173 -7.16 7.64 -12.35
C CYS A 173 -7.03 8.94 -11.56
N SER A 174 -5.89 9.13 -10.91
CA SER A 174 -5.53 10.32 -10.16
C SER A 174 -4.08 10.72 -10.45
N ASP A 175 -3.70 11.91 -9.97
CA ASP A 175 -2.29 12.32 -9.88
C ASP A 175 -1.55 12.21 -11.22
N LEU A 176 -1.98 13.03 -12.19
CA LEU A 176 -1.29 13.20 -13.46
C LEU A 176 -0.13 14.17 -13.27
N ASP A 177 1.09 13.65 -13.38
CA ASP A 177 2.33 14.40 -13.25
C ASP A 177 3.34 14.00 -14.33
N LYS A 178 4.41 14.78 -14.48
CA LYS A 178 5.57 14.35 -15.28
C LYS A 178 6.36 13.30 -14.49
N ILE A 179 6.97 12.33 -15.18
CA ILE A 179 7.74 11.22 -14.56
C ILE A 179 8.70 11.73 -13.46
N ASP A 180 9.42 12.81 -13.75
CA ASP A 180 10.43 13.34 -12.82
C ASP A 180 9.85 13.86 -11.50
N GLN A 181 8.55 14.15 -11.40
CA GLN A 181 7.95 14.78 -10.21
C GLN A 181 7.33 13.79 -9.23
N TYR A 182 6.79 12.67 -9.71
CA TYR A 182 6.07 11.72 -8.87
C TYR A 182 7.00 10.88 -7.98
N ILE A 183 8.14 10.46 -8.54
CA ILE A 183 9.20 9.74 -7.82
C ILE A 183 9.76 10.61 -6.69
N ILE A 184 10.07 11.87 -7.01
CA ILE A 184 10.59 12.85 -6.05
C ILE A 184 9.62 13.08 -4.90
N SER A 185 8.31 13.00 -5.17
CA SER A 185 7.28 13.21 -4.16
C SER A 185 7.08 12.01 -3.21
N ASN A 186 7.55 10.80 -3.56
CA ASN A 186 7.33 9.58 -2.78
C ASN A 186 8.59 8.71 -2.56
N PRO A 187 9.74 9.27 -2.18
CA PRO A 187 11.03 8.56 -2.20
C PRO A 187 11.07 7.35 -1.25
N GLU A 188 10.46 7.47 -0.08
CA GLU A 188 10.43 6.38 0.92
C GLU A 188 9.60 5.18 0.46
N LEU A 189 8.50 5.42 -0.27
CA LEU A 189 7.71 4.34 -0.85
C LEU A 189 8.55 3.55 -1.86
N PHE A 190 9.19 4.23 -2.78
CA PHE A 190 9.99 3.58 -3.83
C PHE A 190 11.20 2.83 -3.25
N LYS A 191 11.87 3.42 -2.25
CA LYS A 191 12.95 2.74 -1.50
C LYS A 191 12.45 1.46 -0.84
N LYS A 192 11.29 1.50 -0.19
CA LYS A 192 10.68 0.32 0.45
C LYS A 192 10.26 -0.73 -0.59
N LEU A 193 9.61 -0.33 -1.68
CA LEU A 193 9.21 -1.23 -2.76
C LEU A 193 10.41 -1.92 -3.41
N LYS A 194 11.52 -1.21 -3.62
CA LYS A 194 12.77 -1.80 -4.12
C LYS A 194 13.38 -2.79 -3.14
N SER A 195 13.31 -2.51 -1.84
CA SER A 195 13.76 -3.47 -0.82
C SER A 195 12.94 -4.76 -0.79
N ILE A 196 11.65 -4.66 -1.15
CA ILE A 196 10.72 -5.81 -1.21
C ILE A 196 10.86 -6.56 -2.54
N ASN A 197 11.02 -5.83 -3.65
CA ASN A 197 11.15 -6.37 -4.99
C ASN A 197 12.38 -5.75 -5.69
N PRO A 198 13.54 -6.42 -5.70
CA PRO A 198 14.75 -5.89 -6.34
C PRO A 198 14.62 -5.66 -7.86
N ARG A 199 13.61 -6.27 -8.51
CA ARG A 199 13.32 -6.09 -9.93
C ARG A 199 12.40 -4.89 -10.20
N PHE A 200 12.13 -4.07 -9.19
CA PHE A 200 11.36 -2.84 -9.36
C PHE A 200 12.08 -1.90 -10.34
N PRO A 201 11.38 -1.25 -11.29
CA PRO A 201 12.02 -0.61 -12.44
C PRO A 201 13.10 0.41 -12.07
N GLU A 202 14.26 0.32 -12.74
CA GLU A 202 15.43 1.12 -12.38
C GLU A 202 15.28 2.62 -12.68
N TYR A 203 14.45 2.97 -13.68
CA TYR A 203 14.22 4.37 -14.06
C TYR A 203 13.48 5.18 -12.99
N LEU A 204 12.88 4.50 -11.99
CA LEU A 204 12.25 5.12 -10.83
C LEU A 204 13.26 5.50 -9.71
N ASN A 205 14.57 5.39 -9.98
CA ASN A 205 15.64 5.77 -9.05
C ASN A 205 16.30 7.12 -9.37
N ARG A 206 15.71 7.92 -10.28
CA ARG A 206 16.24 9.25 -10.64
C ARG A 206 15.86 10.30 -9.62
#